data_AF-A0A920Q9S1-F1
#
_entry.id   AF-A0A920Q9S1-F1
#
_cell.length_a   1.000
_cell.length_b   1.000
_cell.length_c   1.000
_cell.angle_alpha   90.00
_cell.angle_beta   90.00
_cell.angle_gamma   90.00
#
_symmetry.space_group_name_H-M   'P 1'
#
loop_
_entity.id
_entity.type
_entity.pdbx_description
1 polymer ?
#
loop_
_entity_poly.entity_id
_entity_poly.type
_entity_poly.pdbx_seq_one_letter_code
_entity_poly.pdbx_strand_id
1 'polypeptide(L)'
;MWRWFKVSCESIFVPNAVISLAVKGKNNEQHMKMSKALGRFTREDPNFHVATDEESGDTVISGMGELHLDIYIERMCREYGIDVIVGAPQVNYREAITNGGFDYLHKKQTGGAGQFAGVNGSVEPLPLGNEEGFEFVNKILEDQTLQNMFRAREKGFRDVMEKGPLGAFPMVNIRVTLNEGKYHEVDSRDLAFQLASRYAMRQAVEKAIRFA
;
A
#
# COMPACT_ATOMS: atom_id res chain seq x y z
N MET A 1 11.63 39.25 41.54
CA MET A 1 10.94 38.16 40.82
C MET A 1 11.05 38.45 39.33
N TRP A 2 12.04 37.88 38.63
CA TRP A 2 12.26 38.17 37.21
C TRP A 2 11.26 37.39 36.37
N ARG A 3 10.45 38.11 35.60
CA ARG A 3 9.37 37.56 34.77
C ARG A 3 9.90 37.42 33.35
N TRP A 4 10.18 36.20 32.94
CA TRP A 4 10.65 35.88 31.61
C TRP A 4 9.50 36.05 30.62
N PHE A 5 9.64 36.97 29.66
CA PHE A 5 8.73 37.07 28.52
C PHE A 5 9.17 36.02 27.48
N LYS A 6 8.31 35.05 27.18
CA LYS A 6 8.48 34.20 26.00
C LYS A 6 8.12 35.05 24.78
N VAL A 7 9.15 35.47 24.04
CA VAL A 7 9.00 36.14 22.75
C VAL A 7 9.35 35.11 21.67
N SER A 8 8.47 34.93 20.70
CA SER A 8 8.68 34.08 19.52
C SER A 8 8.54 34.94 18.26
N CYS A 9 9.46 34.79 17.32
CA CYS A 9 9.35 35.42 16.00
C CYS A 9 8.45 34.59 15.08
N GLU A 10 7.83 35.24 14.09
CA GLU A 10 7.07 34.56 13.05
C GLU A 10 7.96 33.65 12.21
N SER A 11 7.41 32.50 11.80
CA SER A 11 8.13 31.53 10.97
C SER A 11 8.32 32.05 9.54
N ILE A 12 9.49 31.77 8.96
CA ILE A 12 9.76 32.04 7.55
C ILE A 12 8.87 31.13 6.70
N PHE A 13 8.28 31.67 5.63
CA PHE A 13 7.53 30.88 4.65
C PHE A 13 8.50 30.07 3.79
N VAL A 14 8.39 28.74 3.86
CA VAL A 14 9.19 27.80 3.06
C VAL A 14 8.29 27.30 1.92
N PRO A 15 8.65 27.54 0.64
CA PRO A 15 7.89 27.01 -0.48
C PRO A 15 7.98 25.49 -0.55
N ASN A 16 6.93 24.87 -1.12
CA ASN A 16 6.94 23.43 -1.37
C ASN A 16 7.98 23.07 -2.44
N ALA A 17 8.71 21.97 -2.22
CA ALA A 17 9.60 21.40 -3.23
C ALA A 17 8.81 20.99 -4.48
N VAL A 18 9.43 21.14 -5.66
CA VAL A 18 8.79 20.93 -6.97
C VAL A 18 9.29 19.65 -7.64
N ILE A 19 10.54 19.26 -7.40
CA ILE A 19 11.18 18.11 -8.04
C ILE A 19 11.69 17.15 -6.98
N SER A 20 11.50 15.85 -7.24
CA SER A 20 11.97 14.75 -6.40
C SER A 20 12.85 13.80 -7.22
N LEU A 21 13.97 13.36 -6.64
CA LEU A 21 14.91 12.40 -7.22
C LEU A 21 15.20 11.29 -6.23
N ALA A 22 15.34 10.05 -6.71
CA ALA A 22 15.84 8.95 -5.89
C ALA A 22 17.37 8.93 -5.93
N VAL A 23 17.96 8.78 -4.75
CA VAL A 23 19.41 8.67 -4.58
C VAL A 23 19.77 7.42 -3.80
N LYS A 24 20.80 6.72 -4.28
CA LYS A 24 21.30 5.50 -3.67
C LYS A 24 22.81 5.50 -3.64
N GLY A 25 23.40 5.21 -2.48
CA GLY A 25 24.83 4.95 -2.37
C GLY A 25 25.19 3.66 -3.11
N LYS A 26 26.30 3.66 -3.85
CA LYS A 26 26.72 2.48 -4.63
C LYS A 26 27.04 1.26 -3.73
N ASN A 27 27.57 1.52 -2.53
CA ASN A 27 27.91 0.51 -1.52
C ASN A 27 27.23 0.81 -0.17
N ASN A 28 27.08 -0.19 0.71
CA ASN A 28 26.50 -0.02 2.05
C ASN A 28 27.26 1.03 2.91
N GLU A 29 28.59 1.07 2.85
CA GLU A 29 29.37 2.07 3.56
C GLU A 29 29.10 3.51 3.05
N GLN A 30 28.95 3.65 1.73
CA GLN A 30 28.60 4.92 1.11
C GLN A 30 27.16 5.33 1.43
N HIS A 31 26.24 4.36 1.54
CA HIS A 31 24.87 4.62 1.96
C HIS A 31 24.81 5.20 3.38
N MET A 32 25.59 4.66 4.33
CA MET A 32 25.67 5.24 5.69
C MET A 32 26.26 6.67 5.70
N LYS A 33 27.28 6.92 4.87
CA LYS A 33 27.85 8.28 4.72
C LYS A 33 26.84 9.24 4.08
N MET A 34 26.08 8.77 3.10
CA MET A 34 25.02 9.52 2.42
C MET A 34 23.93 9.95 3.41
N SER A 35 23.39 9.04 4.23
CA SER A 35 22.39 9.39 5.24
C SER A 35 22.88 10.46 6.21
N LYS A 36 24.17 10.41 6.59
CA LYS A 36 24.78 11.44 7.47
C LYS A 36 24.95 12.79 6.78
N ALA A 37 25.30 12.81 5.49
CA ALA A 37 25.44 14.04 4.70
C ALA A 37 24.06 14.68 4.46
N LEU A 38 23.07 13.89 4.03
CA LEU A 38 21.69 14.33 3.84
C LEU A 38 21.11 14.96 5.11
N GLY A 39 21.32 14.34 6.28
CA GLY A 39 20.88 14.90 7.55
C GLY A 39 21.56 16.21 7.96
N ARG A 40 22.71 16.57 7.37
CA ARG A 40 23.32 17.90 7.51
C ARG A 40 22.69 18.90 6.56
N PHE A 41 22.51 18.53 5.29
CA PHE A 41 21.91 19.40 4.29
C PHE A 41 20.48 19.83 4.63
N THR A 42 19.66 18.92 5.17
CA THR A 42 18.29 19.26 5.64
C THR A 42 18.28 20.29 6.79
N ARG A 43 19.39 20.43 7.54
CA ARG A 43 19.52 21.48 8.58
C ARG A 43 20.07 22.78 8.02
N GLU A 44 20.82 22.72 6.93
CA GLU A 44 21.40 23.88 6.27
C GLU A 44 20.35 24.62 5.43
N ASP A 45 19.52 23.88 4.68
CA ASP A 45 18.48 24.44 3.83
C ASP A 45 17.09 23.87 4.18
N PRO A 46 16.15 24.71 4.64
CA PRO A 46 14.78 24.28 4.93
C PRO A 46 13.99 23.87 3.67
N ASN A 47 14.43 24.23 2.46
CA ASN A 47 13.78 23.80 1.23
C ASN A 47 14.18 22.38 0.80
N PHE A 48 15.28 21.85 1.33
CA PHE A 48 15.79 20.53 0.99
C PHE A 48 15.19 19.45 1.88
N HIS A 49 14.27 18.67 1.31
CA HIS A 49 13.54 17.63 2.02
C HIS A 49 14.08 16.25 1.65
N VAL A 50 14.19 15.38 2.65
CA VAL A 50 14.64 14.01 2.47
C VAL A 50 13.60 13.08 3.09
N ALA A 51 13.10 12.15 2.29
CA ALA A 51 12.17 11.12 2.73
C ALA A 51 12.71 9.75 2.29
N THR A 52 12.41 8.73 3.09
CA THR A 52 12.64 7.35 2.67
C THR A 52 11.29 6.77 2.29
N ASP A 53 11.17 6.23 1.09
CA ASP A 53 9.95 5.55 0.66
C ASP A 53 9.89 4.17 1.32
N GLU A 54 8.81 3.87 2.06
CA GLU A 54 8.67 2.61 2.80
C GLU A 54 8.35 1.42 1.88
N GLU A 55 7.74 1.65 0.72
CA GLU A 55 7.37 0.60 -0.24
C GLU A 55 8.58 0.18 -1.09
N SER A 56 9.35 1.13 -1.61
CA SER A 56 10.54 0.87 -2.45
C SER A 56 11.83 0.71 -1.63
N GLY A 57 11.88 1.26 -0.41
CA GLY A 57 13.08 1.31 0.42
C GLY A 57 14.15 2.29 -0.06
N ASP A 58 13.84 3.11 -1.06
CA ASP A 58 14.78 4.08 -1.65
C ASP A 58 14.72 5.43 -0.91
N THR A 59 15.85 6.15 -0.91
CA THR A 59 15.93 7.51 -0.34
C THR A 59 15.60 8.53 -1.43
N VAL A 60 14.57 9.34 -1.20
CA VAL A 60 14.11 10.38 -2.12
C VAL A 60 14.48 11.76 -1.58
N ILE A 61 15.17 12.54 -2.40
CA ILE A 61 15.50 13.95 -2.13
C ILE A 61 14.56 14.85 -2.91
N SER A 62 14.04 15.89 -2.28
CA SER A 62 13.12 16.85 -2.90
C SER A 62 13.63 18.28 -2.74
N GLY A 63 13.55 19.06 -3.81
CA GLY A 63 14.04 20.43 -3.86
C GLY A 63 13.24 21.32 -4.79
N MET A 64 13.59 22.60 -4.82
CA MET A 64 12.88 23.61 -5.62
C MET A 64 13.10 23.47 -7.13
N GLY A 65 14.17 22.82 -7.58
CA GLY A 65 14.50 22.67 -8.99
C GLY A 65 15.60 21.64 -9.24
N GLU A 66 15.83 21.31 -10.51
CA GLU A 66 16.84 20.32 -10.94
C GLU A 66 18.25 20.74 -10.56
N LEU A 67 18.63 21.98 -10.92
CA LEU A 67 19.93 22.57 -10.57
C LEU A 67 20.21 22.55 -9.07
N HIS A 68 19.18 22.72 -8.24
CA HIS A 68 19.32 22.68 -6.79
C HIS A 68 19.79 21.30 -6.32
N LEU A 69 19.17 20.25 -6.84
CA LEU A 69 19.51 18.88 -6.49
C LEU A 69 20.88 18.48 -7.04
N ASP A 70 21.22 18.91 -8.26
CA ASP A 70 22.53 18.64 -8.88
C ASP A 70 23.69 19.22 -8.07
N ILE A 71 23.54 20.45 -7.55
CA ILE A 71 24.55 21.06 -6.68
C ILE A 71 24.74 20.22 -5.42
N TYR A 72 23.67 19.71 -4.80
CA TYR A 72 23.78 18.86 -3.61
C TYR A 72 24.42 17.50 -3.92
N ILE A 73 24.13 16.90 -5.07
CA ILE A 73 24.77 15.68 -5.55
C ILE A 73 26.28 15.91 -5.74
N GLU A 74 26.66 17.03 -6.36
CA GLU A 74 28.06 17.39 -6.55
C GLU A 74 28.78 17.67 -5.22
N ARG A 75 28.13 18.37 -4.28
CA ARG A 75 28.64 18.58 -2.92
C ARG A 75 28.86 17.26 -2.19
N MET A 76 27.94 16.30 -2.31
CA MET A 76 28.11 14.95 -1.74
C MET A 76 29.34 14.24 -2.30
N CYS A 77 29.56 14.34 -3.60
CA CYS A 77 30.72 13.74 -4.26
C CYS A 77 32.02 14.43 -3.85
N ARG A 78 32.07 15.76 -3.85
CA ARG A 78 33.29 16.55 -3.58
C ARG A 78 33.66 16.66 -2.10
N GLU A 79 32.70 16.95 -1.24
CA GLU A 79 32.97 17.20 0.19
C GLU A 79 33.06 15.90 1.00
N TYR A 80 32.22 14.91 0.66
CA TYR A 80 32.10 13.67 1.43
C TYR A 80 32.69 12.45 0.70
N GLY A 81 33.11 12.58 -0.56
CA GLY A 81 33.68 11.49 -1.34
C GLY A 81 32.69 10.34 -1.57
N ILE A 82 31.40 10.66 -1.74
CA ILE A 82 30.33 9.66 -1.87
C ILE A 82 29.98 9.50 -3.35
N ASP A 83 30.08 8.28 -3.85
CA ASP A 83 29.51 7.92 -5.16
C ASP A 83 28.02 7.61 -4.98
N VAL A 84 27.17 8.53 -5.44
CA VAL A 84 25.71 8.39 -5.46
C VAL A 84 25.24 8.06 -6.87
N ILE A 85 24.31 7.12 -6.95
CA ILE A 85 23.55 6.79 -8.16
C ILE A 85 22.23 7.56 -8.06
N VAL A 86 21.93 8.33 -9.10
CA VAL A 86 20.73 9.16 -9.20
C VAL A 86 19.77 8.51 -10.19
N GLY A 87 18.49 8.50 -9.85
CA GLY A 87 17.43 7.98 -10.71
C GLY A 87 16.10 8.69 -10.47
N ALA A 88 15.12 8.40 -11.32
CA ALA A 88 13.75 8.79 -11.07
C ALA A 88 13.22 8.03 -9.84
N PRO A 89 12.44 8.68 -8.95
CA PRO A 89 11.78 7.97 -7.87
C PRO A 89 10.84 6.91 -8.43
N GLN A 90 10.82 5.73 -7.80
CA GLN A 90 9.81 4.74 -8.14
C GLN A 90 8.42 5.29 -7.82
N VAL A 91 7.49 5.06 -8.74
CA VAL A 91 6.09 5.42 -8.54
C VAL A 91 5.41 4.20 -7.92
N ASN A 92 4.86 4.40 -6.72
CA ASN A 92 4.07 3.39 -6.04
C ASN A 92 2.71 3.25 -6.74
N TYR A 93 2.63 2.28 -7.65
CA TYR A 93 1.38 1.96 -8.34
C TYR A 93 0.39 1.31 -7.36
N ARG A 94 -0.88 1.66 -7.53
CA ARG A 94 -1.99 1.05 -6.79
C ARG A 94 -3.00 0.50 -7.77
N GLU A 95 -3.57 -0.65 -7.43
CA GLU A 95 -4.59 -1.30 -8.26
C GLU A 95 -5.99 -0.82 -7.84
N ALA A 96 -6.78 -0.42 -8.83
CA ALA A 96 -8.21 -0.14 -8.66
C ALA A 96 -9.01 -1.05 -9.58
N ILE A 97 -10.18 -1.46 -9.11
CA ILE A 97 -11.11 -2.26 -9.90
C ILE A 97 -12.29 -1.42 -10.35
N THR A 98 -12.99 -1.90 -11.37
CA THR A 98 -14.32 -1.44 -11.72
C THR A 98 -15.35 -2.32 -11.00
N ASN A 99 -16.48 -2.61 -11.64
CA ASN A 99 -17.51 -3.50 -11.10
C ASN A 99 -17.27 -4.94 -11.56
N GLY A 100 -17.37 -5.88 -10.63
CA GLY A 100 -17.21 -7.30 -10.94
C GLY A 100 -18.06 -8.19 -10.04
N GLY A 101 -18.63 -9.26 -10.60
CA GLY A 101 -19.29 -10.31 -9.82
C GLY A 101 -18.38 -11.52 -9.64
N PHE A 102 -18.42 -12.15 -8.47
CA PHE A 102 -17.73 -13.41 -8.22
C PHE A 102 -18.67 -14.48 -7.69
N ASP A 103 -18.44 -15.70 -8.16
CA ASP A 103 -19.10 -16.91 -7.67
C ASP A 103 -18.05 -18.02 -7.69
N TYR A 104 -17.51 -18.32 -6.51
CA TYR A 104 -16.43 -19.27 -6.37
C TYR A 104 -16.80 -20.35 -5.37
N LEU A 105 -16.65 -21.61 -5.79
CA LEU A 105 -16.81 -22.79 -4.96
C LEU A 105 -15.46 -23.48 -4.77
N HIS A 106 -14.92 -23.40 -3.55
CA HIS A 106 -13.74 -24.11 -3.15
C HIS A 106 -14.13 -25.52 -2.69
N LYS A 107 -13.79 -26.54 -3.47
CA LYS A 107 -13.91 -27.95 -3.09
C LYS A 107 -12.57 -28.65 -3.28
N LYS A 108 -11.92 -29.05 -2.19
CA LYS A 108 -10.73 -29.89 -2.20
C LYS A 108 -10.89 -31.05 -1.24
N GLN A 109 -10.66 -32.25 -1.72
CA GLN A 109 -10.68 -33.47 -0.91
C GLN A 109 -9.40 -34.24 -1.20
N THR A 110 -8.39 -34.06 -0.35
CA THR A 110 -7.08 -34.70 -0.51
C THR A 110 -6.91 -35.73 0.60
N GLY A 111 -7.49 -36.92 0.45
CA GLY A 111 -7.27 -38.11 1.31
C GLY A 111 -7.55 -37.98 2.83
N GLY A 112 -7.78 -36.77 3.35
CA GLY A 112 -8.04 -36.43 4.75
C GLY A 112 -9.20 -35.43 4.86
N ALA A 113 -9.15 -34.50 5.83
CA ALA A 113 -10.23 -33.54 6.06
C ALA A 113 -10.55 -32.74 4.78
N GLY A 114 -11.82 -32.77 4.37
CA GLY A 114 -12.29 -32.02 3.21
C GLY A 114 -12.22 -30.52 3.46
N GLN A 115 -12.11 -29.76 2.38
CA GLN A 115 -12.30 -28.31 2.37
C GLN A 115 -13.48 -28.00 1.46
N PHE A 116 -14.51 -27.38 2.02
CA PHE A 116 -15.67 -26.91 1.29
C PHE A 116 -16.00 -25.47 1.71
N ALA A 117 -16.08 -24.55 0.76
CA ALA A 117 -16.56 -23.19 0.98
C ALA A 117 -17.02 -22.57 -0.33
N GLY A 118 -18.24 -22.05 -0.37
CA GLY A 118 -18.74 -21.24 -1.48
C GLY A 118 -18.89 -19.79 -1.06
N VAL A 119 -18.44 -18.87 -1.91
CA VAL A 119 -18.54 -17.43 -1.67
C VAL A 119 -19.05 -16.77 -2.95
N ASN A 120 -20.17 -16.06 -2.83
CA ASN A 120 -20.80 -15.32 -3.92
C ASN A 120 -21.02 -13.86 -3.49
N GLY A 121 -20.70 -12.93 -4.39
CA GLY A 121 -20.83 -11.51 -4.13
C GLY A 121 -20.48 -10.64 -5.32
N SER A 122 -20.42 -9.35 -5.04
CA SER A 122 -19.97 -8.33 -5.98
C SER A 122 -18.85 -7.49 -5.38
N VAL A 123 -18.01 -6.98 -6.26
CA VAL A 123 -17.01 -5.95 -5.96
C VAL A 123 -17.34 -4.70 -6.74
N GLU A 124 -17.23 -3.55 -6.05
CA GLU A 124 -17.53 -2.23 -6.58
C GLU A 124 -16.42 -1.26 -6.17
N PRO A 125 -16.06 -0.27 -7.00
CA PRO A 125 -15.14 0.77 -6.61
C PRO A 125 -15.79 1.73 -5.60
N LEU A 126 -15.02 2.12 -4.59
CA LEU A 126 -15.39 3.22 -3.71
C LEU A 126 -15.03 4.56 -4.36
N PRO A 127 -15.76 5.64 -4.05
CA PRO A 127 -15.36 6.98 -4.45
C PRO A 127 -13.98 7.32 -3.89
N LEU A 128 -13.20 8.05 -4.70
CA LEU A 128 -11.85 8.50 -4.36
C LEU A 128 -11.87 9.34 -3.08
N GLY A 129 -11.01 9.01 -2.11
CA GLY A 129 -10.84 9.79 -0.87
C GLY A 129 -11.41 9.14 0.40
N ASN A 130 -11.80 7.87 0.35
CA ASN A 130 -12.20 7.15 1.56
C ASN A 130 -10.96 6.70 2.35
N GLU A 131 -10.85 7.12 3.63
CA GLU A 131 -9.62 6.95 4.44
C GLU A 131 -9.27 5.47 4.70
N GLU A 132 -10.27 4.58 4.77
CA GLU A 132 -10.07 3.15 5.01
C GLU A 132 -9.68 2.37 3.75
N GLY A 133 -9.96 2.90 2.55
CA GLY A 133 -9.61 2.28 1.25
C GLY A 133 -10.25 0.91 0.96
N PHE A 134 -10.89 0.26 1.92
CA PHE A 134 -11.53 -1.04 1.82
C PHE A 134 -12.81 -1.09 2.67
N GLU A 135 -13.94 -1.44 2.06
CA GLU A 135 -15.21 -1.61 2.77
C GLU A 135 -15.75 -3.04 2.55
N PHE A 136 -16.09 -3.73 3.64
CA PHE A 136 -16.65 -5.07 3.58
C PHE A 136 -18.10 -5.07 4.07
N VAL A 137 -19.02 -5.40 3.17
CA VAL A 137 -20.47 -5.45 3.43
C VAL A 137 -20.95 -6.89 3.41
N ASN A 138 -21.39 -7.41 4.55
CA ASN A 138 -22.00 -8.72 4.64
C ASN A 138 -23.53 -8.61 4.59
N LYS A 139 -24.18 -9.08 3.52
CA LYS A 139 -25.65 -9.13 3.39
C LYS A 139 -26.26 -10.46 3.85
N ILE A 140 -25.45 -11.43 4.30
CA ILE A 140 -25.93 -12.73 4.78
C ILE A 140 -26.51 -12.58 6.19
N LEU A 141 -27.84 -12.40 6.27
CA LEU A 141 -28.58 -12.19 7.52
C LEU A 141 -29.19 -13.48 8.10
N GLU A 142 -29.43 -14.50 7.27
CA GLU A 142 -30.28 -15.64 7.64
C GLU A 142 -29.53 -16.81 8.29
N ASP A 143 -28.22 -16.92 8.07
CA ASP A 143 -27.42 -18.09 8.47
C ASP A 143 -26.38 -17.75 9.55
N GLN A 144 -26.61 -18.24 10.77
CA GLN A 144 -25.73 -18.03 11.93
C GLN A 144 -24.32 -18.64 11.73
N THR A 145 -24.20 -19.78 11.03
CA THR A 145 -22.91 -20.43 10.80
C THR A 145 -22.07 -19.59 9.84
N LEU A 146 -22.69 -19.08 8.77
CA LEU A 146 -22.00 -18.15 7.87
C LEU A 146 -21.69 -16.82 8.57
N GLN A 147 -22.59 -16.31 9.42
CA GLN A 147 -22.33 -15.12 10.21
C GLN A 147 -21.12 -15.28 11.11
N ASN A 148 -20.95 -16.39 11.83
CA ASN A 148 -19.79 -16.61 12.68
C ASN A 148 -18.46 -16.62 11.90
N MET A 149 -18.49 -17.01 10.63
CA MET A 149 -17.34 -17.12 9.73
C MET A 149 -17.04 -15.84 8.93
N PHE A 150 -17.69 -14.70 9.23
CA PHE A 150 -17.49 -13.46 8.48
C PHE A 150 -16.05 -12.95 8.54
N ARG A 151 -15.40 -13.01 9.71
CA ARG A 151 -14.02 -12.55 9.92
C ARG A 151 -13.02 -13.33 9.06
N ALA A 152 -13.25 -14.63 8.90
CA ALA A 152 -12.41 -15.47 8.06
C ALA A 152 -12.53 -15.06 6.58
N ARG A 153 -13.74 -14.76 6.12
CA ARG A 153 -13.98 -14.30 4.74
C ARG A 153 -13.37 -12.93 4.51
N GLU A 154 -13.60 -11.98 5.42
CA GLU A 154 -13.03 -10.63 5.37
C GLU A 154 -11.50 -10.67 5.32
N LYS A 155 -10.87 -11.48 6.18
CA LYS A 155 -9.41 -11.67 6.17
C LYS A 155 -8.92 -12.16 4.81
N GLY A 156 -9.61 -13.12 4.20
CA GLY A 156 -9.26 -13.62 2.87
C GLY A 156 -9.33 -12.55 1.78
N PHE A 157 -10.29 -11.61 1.86
CA PHE A 157 -10.35 -10.46 0.94
C PHE A 157 -9.22 -9.46 1.21
N ARG A 158 -8.97 -9.13 2.49
CA ARG A 158 -7.91 -8.21 2.90
C ARG A 158 -6.52 -8.71 2.49
N ASP A 159 -6.26 -10.01 2.55
CA ASP A 159 -5.00 -10.60 2.11
C ASP A 159 -4.74 -10.38 0.60
N VAL A 160 -5.79 -10.29 -0.23
CA VAL A 160 -5.66 -9.98 -1.67
C VAL A 160 -5.52 -8.47 -1.89
N MET A 161 -6.09 -7.64 -1.01
CA MET A 161 -5.90 -6.19 -1.07
C MET A 161 -4.42 -5.79 -0.88
N GLU A 162 -3.67 -6.51 -0.04
CA GLU A 162 -2.22 -6.26 0.12
C GLU A 162 -1.41 -6.61 -1.14
N LYS A 163 -1.83 -7.65 -1.88
CA LYS A 163 -1.15 -8.13 -3.09
C LYS A 163 -2.16 -8.37 -4.19
N GLY A 164 -2.38 -7.32 -4.97
CA GLY A 164 -3.24 -7.32 -6.14
C GLY A 164 -2.86 -8.42 -7.14
N PRO A 165 -3.83 -9.05 -7.81
CA PRO A 165 -3.56 -10.18 -8.69
C PRO A 165 -2.94 -9.80 -10.04
N LEU A 166 -2.92 -8.52 -10.43
CA LEU A 166 -2.36 -8.10 -11.71
C LEU A 166 -0.85 -7.90 -11.66
N GLY A 167 -0.39 -7.05 -10.75
CA GLY A 167 1.00 -6.60 -10.66
C GLY A 167 1.61 -6.77 -9.28
N ALA A 168 0.91 -7.44 -8.36
CA ALA A 168 1.29 -7.53 -6.94
C ALA A 168 1.37 -6.17 -6.24
N PHE A 169 0.65 -5.17 -6.74
CA PHE A 169 0.53 -3.86 -6.12
C PHE A 169 -0.63 -3.84 -5.11
N PRO A 170 -0.56 -3.00 -4.07
CA PRO A 170 -1.66 -2.86 -3.12
C PRO A 170 -2.89 -2.29 -3.83
N MET A 171 -4.05 -2.89 -3.54
CA MET A 171 -5.33 -2.46 -4.08
C MET A 171 -5.96 -1.38 -3.19
N VAL A 172 -6.67 -0.43 -3.79
CA VAL A 172 -7.35 0.65 -3.05
C VAL A 172 -8.74 0.95 -3.59
N ASN A 173 -9.57 1.53 -2.72
CA ASN A 173 -10.93 1.98 -2.98
C ASN A 173 -11.84 0.84 -3.45
N ILE A 174 -11.91 -0.24 -2.67
CA ILE A 174 -12.70 -1.43 -3.01
C ILE A 174 -13.78 -1.68 -1.97
N ARG A 175 -15.02 -1.82 -2.44
CA ARG A 175 -16.13 -2.35 -1.65
C ARG A 175 -16.40 -3.79 -2.07
N VAL A 176 -16.38 -4.70 -1.11
CA VAL A 176 -16.77 -6.11 -1.32
C VAL A 176 -18.11 -6.35 -0.65
N THR A 177 -19.11 -6.76 -1.42
CA THR A 177 -20.43 -7.13 -0.92
C THR A 177 -20.63 -8.63 -1.05
N LEU A 178 -20.84 -9.30 0.08
CA LEU A 178 -21.21 -10.72 0.11
C LEU A 178 -22.73 -10.87 0.10
N ASN A 179 -23.24 -11.57 -0.91
CA ASN A 179 -24.66 -11.83 -1.08
C ASN A 179 -25.03 -13.21 -0.53
N GLU A 180 -24.32 -14.25 -0.95
CA GLU A 180 -24.64 -15.64 -0.63
C GLU A 180 -23.36 -16.45 -0.32
N GLY A 181 -23.52 -17.49 0.50
CA GLY A 181 -22.45 -18.41 0.85
C GLY A 181 -22.95 -19.84 0.86
N LYS A 182 -22.08 -20.79 0.53
CA LYS A 182 -22.37 -22.23 0.65
C LYS A 182 -21.41 -22.83 1.67
N TYR A 183 -21.94 -23.62 2.58
CA TYR A 183 -21.14 -24.32 3.58
C TYR A 183 -21.56 -25.80 3.67
N HIS A 184 -20.70 -26.60 4.27
CA HIS A 184 -20.90 -28.00 4.58
C HIS A 184 -20.50 -28.22 6.03
N GLU A 185 -21.33 -28.88 6.83
CA GLU A 185 -21.17 -28.95 8.29
C GLU A 185 -19.83 -29.56 8.75
N VAL A 186 -19.28 -30.48 7.96
CA VAL A 186 -18.07 -31.24 8.33
C VAL A 186 -16.80 -30.71 7.67
N ASP A 187 -16.93 -30.14 6.47
CA ASP A 187 -15.80 -29.77 5.61
C ASP A 187 -15.57 -28.25 5.50
N SER A 188 -16.48 -27.43 6.05
CA SER A 188 -16.33 -25.97 6.10
C SER A 188 -15.64 -25.53 7.38
N ARG A 189 -14.41 -25.02 7.22
CA ARG A 189 -13.59 -24.41 8.30
C ARG A 189 -13.17 -23.01 7.89
N ASP A 190 -12.74 -22.19 8.86
CA ASP A 190 -12.25 -20.83 8.65
C ASP A 190 -11.22 -20.72 7.51
N LEU A 191 -10.28 -21.68 7.46
CA LEU A 191 -9.23 -21.72 6.44
C LEU A 191 -9.79 -21.98 5.03
N ALA A 192 -10.85 -22.79 4.91
CA ALA A 192 -11.50 -23.03 3.63
C ALA A 192 -12.20 -21.75 3.12
N PHE A 193 -12.84 -20.99 4.02
CA PHE A 193 -13.45 -19.71 3.68
C PHE A 193 -12.43 -18.62 3.35
N GLN A 194 -11.31 -18.54 4.08
CA GLN A 194 -10.20 -17.63 3.75
C GLN A 194 -9.67 -17.89 2.34
N LEU A 195 -9.41 -19.17 2.01
CA LEU A 195 -8.94 -19.54 0.68
C LEU A 195 -10.00 -19.26 -0.39
N ALA A 196 -11.26 -19.61 -0.15
CA ALA A 196 -12.34 -19.34 -1.08
C ALA A 196 -12.49 -17.84 -1.37
N SER A 197 -12.46 -16.98 -0.35
CA SER A 197 -12.47 -15.52 -0.52
C SER A 197 -11.28 -15.00 -1.33
N ARG A 198 -10.07 -15.53 -1.11
CA ARG A 198 -8.88 -15.14 -1.89
C ARG A 198 -9.06 -15.45 -3.38
N TYR A 199 -9.53 -16.66 -3.71
CA TYR A 199 -9.78 -17.05 -5.11
C TYR A 199 -10.97 -16.29 -5.72
N ALA A 200 -12.03 -16.07 -4.94
CA ALA A 200 -13.18 -15.29 -5.35
C ALA A 200 -12.78 -13.86 -5.72
N MET A 201 -11.95 -13.21 -4.89
CA MET A 201 -11.43 -11.87 -5.16
C MET A 201 -10.59 -11.82 -6.44
N ARG A 202 -9.70 -12.80 -6.64
CA ARG A 202 -8.92 -12.90 -7.89
C ARG A 202 -9.80 -13.01 -9.13
N GLN A 203 -10.83 -13.86 -9.06
CA GLN A 203 -11.80 -14.01 -10.15
C GLN A 203 -12.60 -12.72 -10.37
N ALA A 204 -12.96 -12.01 -9.30
CA ALA A 204 -13.66 -10.73 -9.35
C ALA A 204 -12.82 -9.68 -10.07
N VAL A 205 -11.54 -9.57 -9.73
CA VAL A 205 -10.60 -8.64 -10.35
C VAL A 205 -10.40 -8.97 -11.83
N GLU A 206 -10.15 -10.24 -12.18
CA GLU A 206 -10.00 -10.66 -13.58
C GLU A 206 -11.26 -10.32 -14.42
N LYS A 207 -12.44 -10.47 -13.84
CA LYS A 207 -13.71 -10.11 -14.49
C LYS A 207 -13.91 -8.59 -14.57
N ALA A 208 -13.58 -7.84 -13.53
CA ALA A 208 -13.73 -6.38 -13.50
C ALA A 208 -12.86 -5.69 -14.57
N ILE A 209 -11.67 -6.22 -14.84
CA ILE A 209 -10.77 -5.66 -15.86
C ILE A 209 -11.26 -5.96 -17.29
N ARG A 210 -12.05 -7.01 -17.49
CA ARG A 210 -12.45 -7.52 -18.82
C ARG A 210 -13.60 -6.78 -19.50
N PHE A 211 -14.10 -5.66 -18.97
CA PHE A 211 -15.22 -4.92 -19.57
C PHE A 211 -14.91 -3.44 -19.83
N ALA A 212 -14.37 -3.18 -21.04
CA ALA A 212 -14.79 -2.17 -22.03
C ALA A 212 -13.63 -1.92 -23.01
#